data_AF-A0A417J5Q9-F1
#
_entry.id   AF-A0A417J5Q9-F1
#
_cell.length_a   1.000
_cell.length_b   1.000
_cell.length_c   1.000
_cell.angle_alpha   90.00
_cell.angle_beta   90.00
_cell.angle_gamma   90.00
#
_symmetry.space_group_name_H-M   'P 1'
#
loop_
_entity.id
_entity.type
_entity.pdbx_description
1 polymer ?
#
loop_
_entity_poly.entity_id
_entity_poly.type
_entity_poly.pdbx_seq_one_letter_code
_entity_poly.pdbx_strand_id
1 'polypeptide(L)'
;MKISELMAGVTPNASYEGWVTADDWVLAIDTKSSAGVTTEVKNYEVVQMGVEGLDANLNPVTSEKTYIRAGKSTQKTGTARSFAVSGDRYIGDPAQDFMLSHAMKYAKGNAAVTNYVYFCMLNGKGEKGQVSVIVNSEGGGNAGESSSIDINLQKIGSEPEEYTYSAE
;
A
#
# COMPACT_ATOMS: atom_id res chain seq x y z
N MET A 1 4.97 4.85 -12.69
CA MET A 1 3.77 4.93 -13.58
C MET A 1 2.64 5.41 -12.71
N LYS A 2 1.86 6.38 -13.18
CA LYS A 2 0.75 6.93 -12.41
C LYS A 2 -0.51 6.08 -12.53
N ILE A 3 -1.41 6.19 -11.55
CA ILE A 3 -2.74 5.57 -11.64
C ILE A 3 -3.48 6.00 -12.90
N SER A 4 -3.41 7.28 -13.29
CA SER A 4 -4.05 7.78 -14.51
C SER A 4 -3.55 7.10 -15.79
N GLU A 5 -2.30 6.63 -15.79
CA GLU A 5 -1.70 5.92 -16.92
C GLU A 5 -2.09 4.44 -16.89
N LEU A 6 -2.03 3.80 -15.72
CA LEU A 6 -2.42 2.40 -15.54
C LEU A 6 -3.90 2.18 -15.87
N MET A 7 -4.76 3.08 -15.41
CA MET A 7 -6.21 2.99 -15.58
C MET A 7 -6.70 3.66 -16.87
N ALA A 8 -5.80 4.08 -17.76
CA ALA A 8 -6.18 4.69 -19.03
C ALA A 8 -7.00 3.71 -19.88
N GLY A 9 -8.26 4.05 -20.15
CA GLY A 9 -9.18 3.18 -20.89
C GLY A 9 -9.75 2.01 -20.08
N VAL A 10 -9.45 1.92 -18.78
CA VAL A 10 -10.03 0.93 -17.87
C VAL A 10 -11.27 1.52 -17.20
N THR A 11 -12.40 0.88 -17.42
CA THR A 11 -13.67 1.21 -16.74
C THR A 11 -14.04 0.09 -15.80
N PRO A 12 -13.86 0.25 -14.47
CA PRO A 12 -14.24 -0.79 -13.52
C PRO A 12 -15.74 -1.07 -13.53
N ASN A 13 -16.11 -2.34 -13.38
CA ASN A 13 -17.48 -2.75 -13.15
C ASN A 13 -17.72 -2.87 -11.65
N ALA A 14 -18.44 -1.90 -11.06
CA ALA A 14 -18.73 -1.88 -9.62
C ALA A 14 -19.44 -3.14 -9.08
N SER A 15 -20.07 -3.91 -9.97
CA SER A 15 -20.75 -5.18 -9.71
C SER A 15 -19.98 -6.39 -10.24
N TYR A 16 -18.68 -6.27 -10.52
CA TYR A 16 -17.85 -7.38 -10.96
C TYR A 16 -17.91 -8.53 -9.95
N GLU A 17 -18.20 -9.72 -10.46
CA GLU A 17 -18.23 -10.98 -9.73
C GLU A 17 -17.38 -11.99 -10.52
N GLY A 18 -16.39 -12.56 -9.87
CA GLY A 18 -15.42 -13.43 -10.53
C GLY A 18 -14.15 -13.61 -9.71
N TRP A 19 -13.22 -14.37 -10.26
CA TRP A 19 -11.90 -14.57 -9.66
C TRP A 19 -11.05 -13.32 -9.86
N VAL A 20 -10.37 -12.90 -8.79
CA VAL A 20 -9.37 -11.83 -8.82
C VAL A 20 -7.99 -12.42 -8.55
N THR A 21 -6.98 -11.83 -9.16
CA THR A 21 -5.56 -12.14 -8.99
C THR A 21 -4.85 -11.01 -8.26
N ALA A 22 -3.59 -11.22 -7.86
CA ALA A 22 -2.79 -10.15 -7.27
C ALA A 22 -2.61 -8.97 -8.24
N ASP A 23 -2.50 -9.25 -9.55
CA ASP A 23 -2.31 -8.26 -10.62
C ASP A 23 -3.52 -7.32 -10.77
N ASP A 24 -4.71 -7.76 -10.34
CA ASP A 24 -5.92 -6.93 -10.35
C ASP A 24 -5.95 -5.89 -9.23
N TRP A 25 -5.00 -5.94 -8.28
CA TRP A 25 -4.90 -4.98 -7.20
C TRP A 25 -3.84 -3.92 -7.48
N VAL A 26 -4.21 -2.68 -7.24
CA VAL A 26 -3.36 -1.51 -7.46
C VAL A 26 -3.02 -0.90 -6.11
N LEU A 27 -1.74 -1.01 -5.71
CA LEU A 27 -1.16 -0.20 -4.65
C LEU A 27 -0.44 1.00 -5.27
N ALA A 28 -0.76 2.21 -4.83
CA ALA A 28 -0.08 3.41 -5.27
C ALA A 28 0.15 4.38 -4.12
N ILE A 29 1.25 5.15 -4.20
CA ILE A 29 1.71 6.06 -3.16
C ILE A 29 1.89 7.49 -3.68
N ASP A 30 1.73 8.45 -2.78
CA ASP A 30 1.98 9.87 -3.04
C ASP A 30 3.47 10.19 -2.88
N THR A 31 4.21 10.15 -3.98
CA THR A 31 5.65 10.47 -3.99
C THR A 31 5.92 11.98 -3.85
N LYS A 32 4.87 12.81 -3.84
CA LYS A 32 4.92 14.27 -3.70
C LYS A 32 4.33 14.75 -2.39
N SER A 33 4.06 13.83 -1.44
CA SER A 33 3.50 14.14 -0.13
C SER A 33 4.42 15.10 0.63
N SER A 34 4.22 16.38 0.42
CA SER A 34 4.92 17.49 1.05
C SER A 34 3.88 18.38 1.72
N ALA A 35 4.25 18.96 2.87
CA ALA A 35 3.31 19.75 3.66
C ALA A 35 2.70 20.88 2.80
N GLY A 36 1.38 20.83 2.59
CA GLY A 36 0.63 21.86 1.84
C GLY A 36 0.33 21.54 0.38
N VAL A 37 0.75 20.38 -0.15
CA VAL A 37 0.37 19.92 -1.50
C VAL A 37 -0.64 18.80 -1.39
N THR A 38 -1.87 19.04 -1.86
CA THR A 38 -2.85 17.98 -2.08
C THR A 38 -2.58 17.36 -3.44
N THR A 39 -1.97 16.17 -3.46
CA THR A 39 -1.85 15.38 -4.68
C THR A 39 -3.15 14.62 -4.92
N GLU A 40 -3.73 14.76 -6.10
CA GLU A 40 -4.90 13.96 -6.50
C GLU A 40 -4.49 12.48 -6.65
N VAL A 41 -5.35 11.55 -6.22
CA VAL A 41 -5.06 10.11 -6.22
C VAL A 41 -4.64 9.60 -7.60
N LYS A 42 -5.23 10.10 -8.70
CA LYS A 42 -4.83 9.73 -10.07
C LYS A 42 -3.36 10.00 -10.41
N ASN A 43 -2.71 10.90 -9.66
CA ASN A 43 -1.30 11.25 -9.81
C ASN A 43 -0.36 10.45 -8.89
N TYR A 44 -0.87 9.53 -8.07
CA TYR A 44 -0.04 8.65 -7.25
C TYR A 44 0.73 7.68 -8.14
N GLU A 45 1.92 7.32 -7.72
CA GLU A 45 2.79 6.38 -8.43
C GLU A 45 2.49 4.95 -7.98
N VAL A 46 2.24 4.07 -8.95
CA VAL A 46 1.90 2.67 -8.73
C VAL A 46 3.15 1.88 -8.34
N VAL A 47 3.03 1.08 -7.27
CA VAL A 47 4.05 0.16 -6.79
C VAL A 47 3.91 -1.15 -7.59
N GLN A 48 4.55 -1.22 -8.77
CA GLN A 48 4.40 -2.37 -9.68
C GLN A 48 5.71 -2.85 -10.32
N MET A 49 6.63 -1.93 -10.69
CA MET A 49 7.78 -2.31 -11.48
C MET A 49 8.75 -3.12 -10.63
N GLY A 50 9.17 -4.29 -11.11
CA GLY A 50 10.06 -5.19 -10.36
C GLY A 50 9.45 -5.75 -9.07
N VAL A 51 8.17 -5.51 -8.78
CA VAL A 51 7.49 -6.06 -7.60
C VAL A 51 7.05 -7.49 -7.91
N GLU A 52 7.57 -8.45 -7.14
CA GLU A 52 7.22 -9.87 -7.27
C GLU A 52 6.22 -10.30 -6.19
N GLY A 53 6.22 -9.61 -5.04
CA GLY A 53 5.33 -9.88 -3.92
C GLY A 53 4.70 -8.59 -3.38
N LEU A 54 3.37 -8.61 -3.25
CA LEU A 54 2.58 -7.58 -2.58
C LEU A 54 1.61 -8.22 -1.58
N ASP A 55 2.02 -8.30 -0.32
CA ASP A 55 1.19 -8.89 0.74
C ASP A 55 0.41 -7.82 1.50
N ALA A 56 -0.86 -7.65 1.14
CA ALA A 56 -1.77 -6.68 1.74
C ALA A 56 -2.50 -7.26 2.97
N ASN A 57 -1.85 -7.18 4.14
CA ASN A 57 -2.29 -7.84 5.38
C ASN A 57 -3.20 -6.95 6.27
N LEU A 58 -4.20 -7.59 6.90
CA LEU A 58 -5.02 -6.99 7.96
C LEU A 58 -4.77 -7.73 9.27
N ASN A 59 -4.32 -6.99 10.28
CA ASN A 59 -3.94 -7.52 11.58
C ASN A 59 -4.95 -7.06 12.64
N PRO A 60 -6.02 -7.84 12.91
CA PRO A 60 -7.05 -7.44 13.87
C PRO A 60 -6.48 -7.42 15.29
N VAL A 61 -6.82 -6.38 16.05
CA VAL A 61 -6.55 -6.29 17.48
C VAL A 61 -7.83 -6.67 18.22
N THR A 62 -7.71 -7.55 19.21
CA THR A 62 -8.85 -8.05 19.98
C THR A 62 -8.62 -7.89 21.49
N SER A 63 -9.73 -7.81 22.23
CA SER A 63 -9.75 -7.88 23.69
C SER A 63 -10.64 -9.06 24.10
N GLU A 64 -10.13 -9.92 24.99
CA GLU A 64 -10.88 -11.05 25.55
C GLU A 64 -11.37 -10.71 26.96
N LYS A 65 -12.65 -10.98 27.23
CA LYS A 65 -13.26 -10.87 28.56
C LYS A 65 -14.00 -12.15 28.89
N THR A 66 -14.00 -12.55 30.17
CA THR A 66 -14.82 -13.67 30.65
C THR A 66 -16.00 -13.12 31.45
N TYR A 67 -17.21 -13.42 30.99
CA TYR A 67 -18.45 -12.97 31.62
C TYR A 67 -19.07 -14.09 32.48
N ILE A 68 -19.62 -13.72 33.64
CA ILE A 68 -20.34 -14.65 34.52
C ILE A 68 -21.50 -15.30 33.73
N ARG A 69 -21.53 -16.64 33.69
CA ARG A 69 -22.53 -17.48 32.97
C ARG A 69 -22.56 -17.37 31.45
N ALA A 70 -21.76 -16.49 30.84
CA ALA A 70 -21.64 -16.36 29.38
C ALA A 70 -20.25 -16.80 28.84
N GLY A 71 -19.28 -17.00 29.72
CA GLY A 71 -17.96 -17.52 29.35
C GLY A 71 -17.08 -16.49 28.65
N LYS A 72 -16.10 -16.96 27.86
CA LYS A 72 -15.17 -16.11 27.12
C LYS A 72 -15.87 -15.40 25.97
N SER A 73 -15.57 -14.11 25.80
CA SER A 73 -16.05 -13.26 24.73
C SER A 73 -14.89 -12.47 24.15
N THR A 74 -14.76 -12.51 22.83
CA THR A 74 -13.73 -11.79 22.09
C THR A 74 -14.36 -10.61 21.37
N GLN A 75 -13.82 -9.41 21.57
CA GLN A 75 -14.22 -8.20 20.87
C GLN A 75 -13.06 -7.68 20.02
N LYS A 76 -13.29 -7.43 18.73
CA LYS A 76 -12.33 -6.70 17.88
C LYS A 76 -12.33 -5.22 18.28
N THR A 77 -11.16 -4.68 18.60
CA THR A 77 -10.98 -3.31 19.09
C THR A 77 -10.24 -2.42 18.10
N GLY A 78 -9.65 -2.99 17.06
CA GLY A 78 -8.98 -2.24 16.00
C GLY A 78 -8.44 -3.15 14.89
N THR A 79 -7.82 -2.54 13.88
CA THR A 79 -7.12 -3.25 12.81
C THR A 79 -5.85 -2.49 12.45
N ALA A 80 -4.71 -3.17 12.43
CA ALA A 80 -3.53 -2.65 11.74
C ALA A 80 -3.55 -3.12 10.29
N ARG A 81 -3.01 -2.30 9.38
CA ARG A 81 -2.90 -2.57 7.95
C ARG A 81 -1.43 -2.49 7.56
N SER A 82 -0.96 -3.44 6.76
CA SER A 82 0.42 -3.45 6.28
C SER A 82 0.52 -3.99 4.86
N PHE A 83 1.44 -3.45 4.07
CA PHE A 83 1.79 -3.96 2.75
C PHE A 83 3.26 -4.35 2.75
N ALA A 84 3.56 -5.63 2.57
CA ALA A 84 4.94 -6.07 2.32
C ALA A 84 5.19 -6.04 0.81
N VAL A 85 6.19 -5.28 0.40
CA VAL A 85 6.59 -5.08 -0.99
C VAL A 85 7.97 -5.68 -1.16
N SER A 86 8.06 -6.72 -1.98
CA SER A 86 9.31 -7.41 -2.29
C SER A 86 9.48 -7.62 -3.79
N GLY A 87 10.73 -7.76 -4.22
CA GLY A 87 11.09 -8.03 -5.61
C GLY A 87 12.44 -7.41 -5.95
N ASP A 88 12.58 -7.00 -7.21
CA ASP A 88 13.80 -6.47 -7.78
C ASP A 88 13.83 -4.94 -7.81
N ARG A 89 15.02 -4.41 -7.53
CA ARG A 89 15.32 -2.98 -7.61
C ARG A 89 15.28 -2.54 -9.08
N TYR A 90 14.36 -1.64 -9.38
CA TYR A 90 14.26 -0.99 -10.70
C TYR A 90 14.54 0.51 -10.58
N ILE A 91 15.73 0.93 -11.01
CA ILE A 91 16.11 2.37 -11.01
C ILE A 91 15.32 3.11 -12.09
N GLY A 92 14.71 4.22 -11.72
CA GLY A 92 13.85 5.00 -12.60
C GLY A 92 12.36 4.70 -12.44
N ASP A 93 11.98 3.74 -11.59
CA ASP A 93 10.60 3.63 -11.13
C ASP A 93 10.34 4.67 -10.03
N PRO A 94 9.43 5.64 -10.24
CA PRO A 94 9.23 6.73 -9.29
C PRO A 94 8.79 6.28 -7.89
N ALA A 95 8.02 5.20 -7.77
CA ALA A 95 7.56 4.70 -6.48
C ALA A 95 8.71 4.06 -5.69
N GLN A 96 9.48 3.16 -6.31
CA GLN A 96 10.68 2.60 -5.71
C GLN A 96 11.71 3.67 -5.37
N ASP A 97 12.01 4.57 -6.32
CA ASP A 97 13.02 5.62 -6.15
C ASP A 97 12.67 6.57 -5.00
N PHE A 98 11.38 6.85 -4.80
CA PHE A 98 10.90 7.61 -3.63
C PHE A 98 11.10 6.84 -2.32
N MET A 99 10.59 5.61 -2.24
CA MET A 99 10.66 4.80 -1.01
C MET A 99 12.11 4.52 -0.59
N LEU A 100 12.99 4.32 -1.56
CA LEU A 100 14.39 3.99 -1.38
C LEU A 100 15.31 5.22 -1.42
N SER A 101 14.75 6.42 -1.55
CA SER A 101 15.52 7.66 -1.48
C SER A 101 16.25 7.76 -0.14
N HIS A 102 17.43 8.39 -0.14
CA HIS A 102 18.19 8.60 1.10
C HIS A 102 17.35 9.35 2.16
N ALA A 103 16.50 10.29 1.73
CA ALA A 103 15.60 11.01 2.62
C ALA A 103 14.61 10.05 3.31
N MET A 104 13.96 9.16 2.55
CA MET A 104 12.94 8.25 3.08
C MET A 104 13.54 7.12 3.92
N LYS A 105 14.66 6.53 3.49
CA LYS A 105 15.35 5.45 4.22
C LYS A 105 15.75 5.83 5.65
N TYR A 106 16.14 7.08 5.85
CA TYR A 106 16.56 7.59 7.16
C TYR A 106 15.52 8.52 7.80
N ALA A 107 14.34 8.63 7.19
CA ALA A 107 13.26 9.44 7.72
C ALA A 107 12.80 8.92 9.09
N LYS A 108 12.24 9.83 9.90
CA LYS A 108 11.75 9.53 11.25
C LYS A 108 10.41 10.19 11.47
N GLY A 109 9.54 9.51 12.21
CA GLY A 109 8.20 10.00 12.51
C GLY A 109 7.45 10.39 11.25
N ASN A 110 6.83 11.58 11.25
CA ASN A 110 6.01 12.04 10.12
C ASN A 110 6.79 12.23 8.80
N ALA A 111 8.12 12.36 8.83
CA ALA A 111 8.91 12.44 7.60
C ALA A 111 8.94 11.11 6.82
N ALA A 112 8.65 9.99 7.50
CA ALA A 112 8.59 8.66 6.88
C ALA A 112 7.19 8.31 6.35
N VAL A 113 6.24 9.24 6.45
CA VAL A 113 4.82 8.99 6.14
C VAL A 113 4.49 9.47 4.74
N THR A 114 3.77 8.63 3.99
CA THR A 114 3.17 8.97 2.69
C THR A 114 1.70 8.54 2.66
N ASN A 115 0.93 9.15 1.76
CA ASN A 115 -0.43 8.73 1.47
C ASN A 115 -0.40 7.52 0.52
N TYR A 116 -1.35 6.61 0.67
CA TYR A 116 -1.54 5.49 -0.24
C TYR A 116 -3.00 5.35 -0.68
N VAL A 117 -3.19 4.64 -1.79
CA VAL A 117 -4.45 4.04 -2.19
C VAL A 117 -4.21 2.58 -2.54
N TYR A 118 -5.16 1.71 -2.19
CA TYR A 118 -5.15 0.30 -2.53
C TYR A 118 -6.55 -0.13 -2.99
N PHE A 119 -6.70 -0.53 -4.26
CA PHE A 119 -8.01 -0.86 -4.82
C PHE A 119 -7.92 -1.94 -5.90
N CYS A 120 -9.03 -2.62 -6.18
CA CYS A 120 -9.13 -3.58 -7.26
C CYS A 120 -9.53 -2.87 -8.56
N MET A 121 -8.77 -3.03 -9.64
CA MET A 121 -9.05 -2.36 -10.92
C MET A 121 -10.32 -2.89 -11.61
N LEU A 122 -10.74 -4.12 -11.30
CA LEU A 122 -11.93 -4.73 -11.91
C LEU A 122 -13.24 -4.11 -11.40
N ASN A 123 -13.30 -3.75 -10.11
CA ASN A 123 -14.50 -3.18 -9.50
C ASN A 123 -14.34 -1.74 -8.98
N GLY A 124 -13.12 -1.21 -8.98
CA GLY A 124 -12.76 0.13 -8.54
C GLY A 124 -12.76 0.30 -7.01
N LYS A 125 -13.13 -0.71 -6.23
CA LYS A 125 -13.30 -0.60 -4.78
C LYS A 125 -12.00 -0.83 -4.03
N GLY A 126 -11.81 -0.08 -2.97
CA GLY A 126 -10.61 -0.17 -2.14
C GLY A 126 -10.65 0.78 -0.96
N GLU A 127 -9.46 1.18 -0.56
CA GLU A 127 -9.22 2.09 0.56
C GLU A 127 -8.11 3.09 0.23
N LYS A 128 -8.10 4.21 0.95
CA LYS A 128 -7.01 5.18 0.96
C LYS A 128 -6.66 5.54 2.40
N GLY A 129 -5.40 5.87 2.64
CA GLY A 129 -4.95 6.22 3.98
C GLY A 129 -3.50 6.68 4.00
N GLN A 130 -2.86 6.55 5.15
CA GLN A 130 -1.45 6.88 5.34
C GLN A 130 -0.66 5.68 5.83
N VAL A 131 0.57 5.57 5.34
CA VAL A 131 1.52 4.54 5.75
C VAL A 131 2.86 5.18 6.10
N SER A 132 3.52 4.61 7.10
CA SER A 132 4.95 4.81 7.31
C SER A 132 5.72 3.86 6.39
N VAL A 133 6.66 4.40 5.62
CA VAL A 133 7.57 3.63 4.77
C VAL A 133 8.70 3.07 5.65
N ILE A 134 8.88 1.76 5.63
CA ILE A 134 9.92 1.06 6.39
C ILE A 134 10.74 0.25 5.39
N VAL A 135 11.97 0.69 5.12
CA VAL A 135 12.89 -0.03 4.24
C VAL A 135 13.69 -1.01 5.08
N ASN A 136 13.49 -2.31 4.84
CA ASN A 136 14.22 -3.38 5.52
C ASN A 136 15.52 -3.71 4.78
N SER A 137 15.50 -3.67 3.45
CA SER A 137 16.65 -3.92 2.58
C SER A 137 16.55 -3.16 1.26
N GLU A 138 17.69 -2.69 0.78
CA GLU A 138 17.89 -2.16 -0.58
C GLU A 138 19.22 -2.69 -1.10
N GLY A 139 19.21 -3.54 -2.13
CA GLY A 139 20.46 -4.05 -2.71
C GLY A 139 20.85 -5.46 -2.28
N GLY A 140 19.91 -6.30 -1.84
CA GLY A 140 20.21 -7.69 -1.48
C GLY A 140 20.49 -8.56 -2.70
N GLY A 141 21.15 -9.71 -2.52
CA GLY A 141 21.38 -10.70 -3.59
C GLY A 141 22.83 -11.12 -3.76
N ASN A 142 23.05 -12.21 -4.50
CA ASN A 142 24.39 -12.71 -4.82
C ASN A 142 24.97 -12.05 -6.07
N ALA A 143 26.27 -12.22 -6.29
CA ALA A 143 26.93 -11.71 -7.49
C ALA A 143 26.31 -12.33 -8.77
N GLY A 144 25.81 -11.47 -9.66
CA GLY A 144 25.18 -11.87 -10.92
C GLY A 144 23.65 -12.04 -10.86
N GLU A 145 23.04 -11.90 -9.67
CA GLU A 145 21.58 -11.87 -9.51
C GLU A 145 21.04 -10.44 -9.58
N SER A 146 19.72 -10.31 -9.76
CA SER A 146 19.03 -9.05 -9.55
C SER A 146 19.19 -8.58 -8.10
N SER A 147 19.28 -7.26 -7.93
CA SER A 147 19.35 -6.64 -6.61
C SER A 147 17.95 -6.59 -6.00
N SER A 148 17.73 -7.24 -4.86
CA SER A 148 16.41 -7.28 -4.21
C SER A 148 16.09 -6.06 -3.34
N ILE A 149 14.79 -5.83 -3.16
CA ILE A 149 14.20 -4.85 -2.25
C ILE A 149 13.27 -5.54 -1.25
N ASP A 150 13.21 -5.00 -0.03
CA ASP A 150 12.26 -5.40 1.00
C ASP A 150 11.79 -4.14 1.73
N ILE A 151 10.51 -3.80 1.53
CA ILE A 151 9.88 -2.60 2.06
C ILE A 151 8.56 -3.01 2.72
N ASN A 152 8.30 -2.50 3.92
CA ASN A 152 7.02 -2.65 4.59
C ASN A 152 6.35 -1.28 4.75
N LEU A 153 5.12 -1.17 4.28
CA LEU A 153 4.28 0.01 4.45
C LEU A 153 3.29 -0.26 5.57
N GLN A 154 3.45 0.40 6.71
CA GLN A 154 2.58 0.18 7.87
C GLN A 154 1.63 1.35 8.10
N LYS A 155 0.34 1.06 8.24
CA LYS A 155 -0.70 2.06 8.50
C LYS A 155 -0.35 2.93 9.71
N ILE A 156 -0.50 4.23 9.53
CA ILE A 156 -0.36 5.22 10.60
C ILE A 156 -1.54 6.19 10.57
N GLY A 157 -1.83 6.78 11.72
CA GLY A 157 -2.93 7.73 11.87
C GLY A 157 -4.29 7.03 11.91
N SER A 158 -5.30 7.70 11.33
CA SER A 158 -6.69 7.25 11.30
C SER A 158 -6.88 5.90 10.62
N GLU A 159 -8.07 5.34 10.75
CA GLU A 159 -8.46 4.20 9.91
C GLU A 159 -8.51 4.63 8.43
N PRO A 160 -8.16 3.74 7.49
CA PRO A 160 -8.28 4.03 6.07
C PRO A 160 -9.74 4.32 5.72
N GLU A 161 -9.94 5.27 4.81
CA GLU A 161 -11.26 5.61 4.29
C GLU A 161 -11.58 4.73 3.07
N GLU A 162 -12.86 4.42 2.89
CA GLU A 162 -13.32 3.77 1.66
C GLU A 162 -12.93 4.61 0.44
N TYR A 163 -12.48 3.91 -0.60
CA TYR A 163 -12.14 4.50 -1.88
C TYR A 163 -12.86 3.77 -2.99
N THR A 164 -13.38 4.54 -3.94
CA THR A 164 -13.89 4.01 -5.20
C THR A 164 -13.23 4.78 -6.33
N TYR A 165 -12.51 4.08 -7.21
CA TYR A 165 -12.02 4.64 -8.44
C TYR A 165 -13.22 4.97 -9.34
N SER A 166 -13.43 6.27 -9.56
CA SER A 166 -14.27 6.77 -10.64
C SER A 166 -13.35 7.17 -11.77
N ALA A 167 -13.59 6.64 -12.97
CA ALA A 167 -12.95 7.17 -14.17
C ALA A 167 -13.34 8.65 -14.31
N GLU A 168 -12.38 9.55 -14.09
CA GLU A 168 -12.49 10.99 -14.41
C GLU A 168 -11.85 11.29 -15.76
#